data_AF-A0A6I7YYE3-F1
#
_entry.id   AF-A0A6I7YYE3-F1
#
_cell.length_a   1.000
_cell.length_b   1.000
_cell.length_c   1.000
_cell.angle_alpha   90.00
_cell.angle_beta   90.00
_cell.angle_gamma   90.00
#
_symmetry.space_group_name_H-M   'P 1'
#
loop_
_entity.id
_entity.type
_entity.pdbx_description
1 polymer ?
#
loop_
_entity_poly.entity_id
_entity_poly.type
_entity_poly.pdbx_seq_one_letter_code
_entity_poly.pdbx_strand_id
1 'polypeptide(L)'
;MTIEENAFGAELRRRRTAAGKSLGRLAEEVHCSRSFLSRIETGQRRVTRELAQLCDERLDARGALLALVPDPSFERISKTVAAGPLERAGKLVNPAPGQGGSAVARRRDEFDRLLRRGDLSHATGDMREAERLYRAAYANAEGDPSAQAEAVIRMARRWSDPGQVDHELLQRIRESLAALAQDGGAEAAGLRLRLNAHLAKKLSMAVSEDTAAGRAGPEQGARLARGTLRRLAVDGKDDEVRCEVLTECRWGLYDFVPTAESLALAERLRDAAAGHDSAYFRGEALMALALDQLRAGKVYSALATANQYRKHAADTRSTLAVWQQRTLDALLDLWHGRFEQAAGWIFGESLTFVERLSADLAVPADNLQQTRLGQAYWLLREQGRMADLFGSGLADTVERHGYFPVWRAGLALALCETGQYAEGADRLVGFAHETADFTRFPPSGWAVPTLVLLAEVSAALDARGGFESQLREVVPGLRDRLAAHDGEEIALAGWPTVLVGPVARARGLLALAAGEPDAALAAFDLAAEPVRSSQPQLARLRVARARALRRTGRPGAAARASGLLREALRVAEAYGMTALADECATLLDSTADA
;
A
#
# COMPACT_ATOMS: atom_id res chain seq x y z
N MET A 1 -27.75 34.91 -24.32
CA MET A 1 -27.14 35.22 -23.01
C MET A 1 -28.28 35.32 -22.02
N THR A 2 -28.62 34.21 -21.38
CA THR A 2 -29.90 34.03 -20.69
C THR A 2 -29.67 33.16 -19.45
N ILE A 3 -29.34 33.82 -18.33
CA ILE A 3 -29.71 33.59 -16.92
C ILE A 3 -29.60 32.17 -16.29
N GLU A 4 -29.58 31.06 -17.02
CA GLU A 4 -29.51 29.69 -16.46
C GLU A 4 -28.08 29.21 -16.14
N GLU A 5 -27.02 29.73 -16.80
CA GLU A 5 -25.66 29.21 -16.65
C GLU A 5 -24.93 29.55 -15.33
N ASN A 6 -25.51 30.37 -14.44
CA ASN A 6 -24.89 30.74 -13.16
C ASN A 6 -25.84 30.62 -11.96
N ALA A 7 -26.67 29.58 -11.93
CA ALA A 7 -27.57 29.30 -10.80
C ALA A 7 -26.79 29.20 -9.46
N PHE A 8 -25.64 28.53 -9.46
CA PHE A 8 -24.79 28.41 -8.28
C PHE A 8 -24.26 29.75 -7.78
N GLY A 9 -23.65 30.57 -8.64
CA GLY A 9 -23.07 31.85 -8.23
C GLY A 9 -24.11 32.85 -7.74
N ALA A 10 -25.30 32.86 -8.35
CA ALA A 10 -26.42 33.67 -7.91
C ALA A 10 -26.94 33.24 -6.52
N GLU A 11 -27.08 31.93 -6.30
CA GLU A 11 -27.54 31.38 -5.02
C GLU A 11 -26.52 31.59 -3.91
N LEU A 12 -25.23 31.42 -4.20
CA LEU A 12 -24.13 31.70 -3.28
C LEU A 12 -24.17 33.16 -2.82
N ARG A 13 -24.31 34.10 -3.78
CA ARG A 13 -24.42 35.53 -3.48
C ARG A 13 -25.63 35.85 -2.62
N ARG A 14 -26.78 35.24 -2.92
CA ARG A 14 -28.02 35.41 -2.16
C ARG A 14 -27.85 34.96 -0.71
N ARG A 15 -27.37 33.74 -0.48
CA ARG A 15 -27.18 33.16 0.86
C ARG A 15 -26.10 33.88 1.66
N ARG A 16 -24.98 34.23 1.03
CA ARG A 16 -23.93 35.02 1.67
C ARG A 16 -24.46 36.36 2.16
N THR A 17 -25.27 37.05 1.34
CA THR A 17 -25.84 38.36 1.69
C THR A 17 -26.90 38.22 2.79
N ALA A 18 -27.74 37.19 2.73
CA ALA A 18 -28.72 36.87 3.78
C ALA A 18 -28.05 36.55 5.13
N ALA A 19 -26.88 35.90 5.11
CA ALA A 19 -26.06 35.63 6.28
C ALA A 19 -25.25 36.85 6.77
N GLY A 20 -25.39 38.03 6.15
CA GLY A 20 -24.65 39.25 6.51
C GLY A 20 -23.14 39.16 6.26
N LYS A 21 -22.67 38.19 5.48
CA LYS A 21 -21.25 37.93 5.26
C LYS A 21 -20.70 38.76 4.09
N SER A 22 -19.55 39.39 4.29
CA SER A 22 -18.79 39.98 3.19
C SER A 22 -18.19 38.88 2.31
N LEU A 23 -17.91 39.20 1.04
CA LEU A 23 -17.26 38.25 0.12
C LEU A 23 -15.87 37.81 0.62
N GLY A 24 -15.13 38.72 1.28
CA GLY A 24 -13.83 38.40 1.88
C GLY A 24 -13.94 37.46 3.07
N ARG A 25 -14.92 37.69 3.95
CA ARG A 25 -15.17 36.84 5.12
C ARG A 25 -15.55 35.42 4.71
N LEU A 26 -16.44 35.26 3.73
CA LEU A 26 -16.77 33.92 3.24
C LEU A 26 -15.56 33.26 2.58
N ALA A 27 -14.74 34.01 1.83
CA ALA A 27 -13.53 33.49 1.19
C ALA A 27 -12.51 32.95 2.21
N GLU A 28 -12.32 33.63 3.34
CA GLU A 28 -11.48 33.15 4.46
C GLU A 28 -12.05 31.86 5.08
N GLU A 29 -13.36 31.82 5.32
CA GLU A 29 -14.05 30.66 5.93
C GLU A 29 -14.06 29.41 5.04
N VAL A 30 -13.94 29.57 3.71
CA VAL A 30 -13.82 28.47 2.73
C VAL A 30 -12.42 28.35 2.13
N HIS A 31 -11.43 28.98 2.75
CA HIS A 31 -10.00 28.92 2.41
C HIS A 31 -9.68 29.22 0.93
N CYS A 32 -10.31 30.23 0.35
CA CYS A 32 -10.05 30.67 -1.02
C CYS A 32 -9.80 32.18 -1.11
N SER A 33 -9.33 32.67 -2.26
CA SER A 33 -9.13 34.11 -2.43
C SER A 33 -10.45 34.82 -2.76
N ARG A 34 -10.62 36.06 -2.27
CA ARG A 34 -11.77 36.92 -2.58
C ARG A 34 -12.02 37.04 -4.09
N SER A 35 -10.95 37.18 -4.88
CA SER A 35 -11.01 37.27 -6.35
C SER A 35 -11.45 35.96 -7.01
N PHE A 36 -11.21 34.81 -6.36
CA PHE A 36 -11.69 33.52 -6.81
C PHE A 36 -13.19 33.38 -6.56
N LEU A 37 -13.66 33.68 -5.34
CA LEU A 37 -15.08 33.62 -4.98
C LEU A 37 -15.92 34.63 -5.79
N SER A 38 -15.36 35.82 -6.08
CA SER A 38 -15.99 36.83 -6.94
C SER A 38 -16.25 36.33 -8.35
N ARG A 39 -15.32 35.57 -8.94
CA ARG A 39 -15.49 34.98 -10.28
C ARG A 39 -16.54 33.88 -10.28
N ILE A 40 -16.74 33.20 -9.14
CA ILE A 40 -17.81 32.21 -8.98
C ILE A 40 -19.17 32.89 -8.88
N GLU A 41 -19.32 33.91 -8.02
CA GLU A 41 -20.61 34.63 -7.91
C GLU A 41 -21.05 35.30 -9.22
N THR A 42 -20.08 35.74 -10.03
CA THR A 42 -20.34 36.38 -11.34
C THR A 42 -20.45 35.40 -12.50
N GLY A 43 -20.28 34.09 -12.26
CA GLY A 43 -20.38 33.06 -13.29
C GLY A 43 -19.18 33.00 -14.25
N GLN A 44 -18.14 33.78 -13.98
CA GLN A 44 -16.89 33.78 -14.75
C GLN A 44 -16.01 32.56 -14.47
N ARG A 45 -16.27 31.84 -13.36
CA ARG A 45 -15.58 30.59 -13.01
C ARG A 45 -16.56 29.61 -12.39
N ARG A 46 -16.48 28.34 -12.80
CA ARG A 46 -17.26 27.25 -12.21
C ARG A 46 -16.71 26.90 -10.82
N VAL A 47 -17.61 26.62 -9.90
CA VAL A 47 -17.27 26.10 -8.56
C VAL A 47 -16.90 24.63 -8.66
N THR A 48 -15.95 24.17 -7.85
CA THR A 48 -15.69 22.72 -7.68
C THR A 48 -16.68 22.15 -6.67
N ARG A 49 -16.90 20.82 -6.69
CA ARG A 49 -17.85 20.17 -5.78
C ARG A 49 -17.43 20.33 -4.32
N GLU A 50 -16.13 20.24 -4.06
CA GLU A 50 -15.53 20.38 -2.73
C GLU A 50 -15.74 21.79 -2.19
N LEU A 51 -15.54 22.81 -3.04
CA LEU A 51 -15.78 24.21 -2.64
C LEU A 51 -17.26 24.51 -2.47
N ALA A 52 -18.13 23.90 -3.28
CA ALA A 52 -19.58 24.03 -3.12
C ALA A 52 -20.06 23.41 -1.81
N GLN A 53 -19.52 22.26 -1.42
CA GLN A 53 -19.81 21.60 -0.14
C GLN A 53 -19.36 22.46 1.05
N LEU A 54 -18.15 23.04 0.99
CA LEU A 54 -17.68 23.98 2.01
C LEU A 54 -18.54 25.25 2.09
N CYS A 55 -18.95 25.80 0.95
CA CYS A 55 -19.89 26.94 0.93
C CYS A 55 -21.25 26.54 1.53
N ASP A 56 -21.70 25.32 1.29
CA ASP A 56 -22.96 24.79 1.79
C ASP A 56 -22.95 24.68 3.32
N GLU A 57 -21.90 24.07 3.87
CA GLU A 57 -21.69 23.94 5.32
C GLU A 57 -21.56 25.31 6.00
N ARG A 58 -20.76 26.23 5.44
CA ARG A 58 -20.50 27.54 6.06
C ARG A 58 -21.65 28.53 5.96
N LEU A 59 -22.62 28.27 5.09
CA LEU A 59 -23.84 29.06 4.94
C LEU A 59 -25.08 28.32 5.46
N ASP A 60 -24.90 27.19 6.15
CA ASP A 60 -25.97 26.30 6.63
C ASP A 60 -27.03 26.02 5.55
N ALA A 61 -26.56 25.71 4.33
CA ALA A 61 -27.41 25.61 3.17
C ALA A 61 -28.08 24.23 3.00
N ARG A 62 -27.76 23.26 3.86
CA ARG A 62 -28.37 21.91 3.95
C ARG A 62 -28.43 21.17 2.60
N GLY A 63 -27.36 21.26 1.83
CA GLY A 63 -27.20 20.63 0.51
C GLY A 63 -27.75 21.42 -0.65
N ALA A 64 -28.38 22.58 -0.43
CA ALA A 64 -29.01 23.37 -1.50
C ALA A 64 -28.00 24.08 -2.42
N LEU A 65 -26.81 24.42 -1.95
CA LEU A 65 -25.73 24.93 -2.80
C LEU A 65 -25.06 23.77 -3.55
N LEU A 66 -24.86 22.64 -2.88
CA LEU A 66 -24.28 21.45 -3.49
C LEU A 66 -25.16 20.90 -4.63
N ALA A 67 -26.48 20.96 -4.49
CA ALA A 67 -27.45 20.53 -5.51
C ALA A 67 -27.41 21.36 -6.80
N LEU A 68 -26.83 22.58 -6.76
CA LEU A 68 -26.69 23.45 -7.92
C LEU A 68 -25.38 23.21 -8.70
N VAL A 69 -24.53 22.30 -8.22
CA VAL A 69 -23.33 21.87 -8.95
C VAL A 69 -23.72 20.72 -9.87
N PRO A 70 -23.49 20.84 -11.19
CA PRO A 70 -23.72 19.75 -12.13
C PRO A 70 -22.90 18.51 -11.75
N ASP A 71 -23.55 17.35 -11.73
CA ASP A 71 -22.86 16.07 -11.55
C ASP A 71 -21.92 15.81 -12.74
N PRO A 72 -20.61 15.56 -12.51
CA PRO A 72 -19.63 15.30 -13.59
C PRO A 72 -19.91 14.01 -14.39
N SER A 73 -20.89 13.20 -13.99
CA SER A 73 -21.43 12.08 -14.79
C SER A 73 -22.39 12.55 -15.90
N PHE A 74 -23.15 13.62 -15.69
CA PHE A 74 -24.18 14.10 -16.64
C PHE A 74 -23.65 15.08 -17.70
N GLU A 75 -22.67 15.93 -17.36
CA GLU A 75 -22.12 16.92 -18.31
C GLU A 75 -21.28 16.33 -19.46
N ARG A 76 -20.83 15.06 -19.36
CA ARG A 76 -20.12 14.35 -20.44
C ARG A 76 -21.05 13.82 -21.55
N ILE A 77 -22.34 13.65 -21.25
CA ILE A 77 -23.33 13.17 -22.23
C ILE A 77 -23.84 14.33 -23.08
N SER A 78 -24.10 15.50 -22.45
CA SER A 78 -24.71 16.64 -23.13
C SER A 78 -23.78 17.43 -24.05
N LYS A 79 -22.46 17.48 -23.77
CA LYS A 79 -21.50 18.23 -24.63
C LYS A 79 -21.07 17.48 -25.90
N THR A 80 -21.39 16.20 -26.04
CA THR A 80 -21.09 15.40 -27.24
C THR A 80 -22.14 15.57 -28.34
N VAL A 81 -23.32 16.14 -28.01
CA VAL A 81 -24.45 16.26 -28.95
C VAL A 81 -24.62 17.67 -29.56
N ALA A 82 -24.00 18.72 -28.99
CA ALA A 82 -24.38 20.10 -29.32
C ALA A 82 -23.33 21.01 -29.99
N ALA A 83 -22.14 20.52 -30.38
CA ALA A 83 -21.13 21.38 -31.03
C ALA A 83 -20.59 20.77 -32.34
N GLY A 84 -21.33 20.97 -33.43
CA GLY A 84 -20.80 20.85 -34.79
C GLY A 84 -20.05 22.13 -35.19
N PRO A 85 -18.84 22.07 -35.77
CA PRO A 85 -18.13 23.29 -36.17
C PRO A 85 -18.50 23.74 -37.59
N LEU A 86 -19.00 24.97 -37.73
CA LEU A 86 -18.92 25.76 -38.95
C LEU A 86 -17.71 26.70 -38.86
N GLU A 87 -16.84 26.55 -39.86
CA GLU A 87 -15.91 27.51 -40.46
C GLU A 87 -15.08 28.47 -39.58
N ARG A 88 -13.75 28.30 -39.64
CA ARG A 88 -12.86 29.34 -40.20
C ARG A 88 -11.51 28.77 -40.66
N ALA A 89 -11.16 29.17 -41.87
CA ALA A 89 -10.01 28.74 -42.65
C ALA A 89 -8.67 29.28 -42.12
N GLY A 90 -7.66 28.42 -42.17
CA GLY A 90 -6.24 28.76 -42.12
C GLY A 90 -5.47 27.79 -43.03
N LYS A 91 -5.15 28.25 -44.24
CA LYS A 91 -4.41 27.51 -45.29
C LYS A 91 -3.08 26.94 -44.78
N LEU A 92 -2.90 25.62 -44.87
CA LEU A 92 -1.58 24.99 -44.97
C LEU A 92 -1.63 23.83 -45.97
N VAL A 93 -1.05 24.10 -47.15
CA VAL A 93 -0.38 23.24 -48.13
C VAL A 93 -0.82 21.76 -48.22
N ASN A 94 -1.48 21.41 -49.33
CA ASN A 94 -1.73 20.02 -49.77
C ASN A 94 -0.43 19.28 -50.11
N PRO A 95 -0.18 18.05 -49.60
CA PRO A 95 0.59 17.05 -50.32
C PRO A 95 -0.33 16.25 -51.27
N ALA A 96 0.28 15.75 -52.34
CA ALA A 96 -0.35 15.08 -53.48
C ALA A 96 -1.18 13.82 -53.11
N PRO A 97 -2.16 13.41 -53.95
CA PRO A 97 -3.03 12.27 -53.67
C PRO A 97 -2.34 10.96 -54.07
N GLY A 98 -2.02 10.12 -53.08
CA GLY A 98 -1.58 8.76 -53.32
C GLY A 98 -1.10 8.08 -52.05
N GLN A 99 -1.81 7.01 -51.66
CA GLN A 99 -1.57 6.11 -50.50
C GLN A 99 -2.26 6.49 -49.17
N GLY A 100 -3.60 6.57 -49.18
CA GLY A 100 -4.39 6.52 -47.95
C GLY A 100 -4.65 5.07 -47.54
N GLY A 101 -4.05 4.61 -46.44
CA GLY A 101 -4.38 3.31 -45.84
C GLY A 101 -5.87 3.17 -45.52
N SER A 102 -6.39 1.94 -45.58
CA SER A 102 -7.77 1.60 -45.20
C SER A 102 -8.18 2.26 -43.88
N ALA A 103 -9.44 2.62 -43.71
CA ALA A 103 -9.95 3.19 -42.46
C ALA A 103 -9.67 2.30 -41.23
N VAL A 104 -9.51 0.99 -41.43
CA VAL A 104 -9.07 0.03 -40.41
C VAL A 104 -7.59 0.20 -40.07
N ALA A 105 -6.72 0.32 -41.08
CA ALA A 105 -5.28 0.55 -40.88
C ALA A 105 -5.03 1.88 -40.16
N ARG A 106 -5.73 2.95 -40.57
CA ARG A 106 -5.64 4.26 -39.88
C ARG A 106 -6.11 4.22 -38.43
N ARG A 107 -7.14 3.42 -38.11
CA ARG A 107 -7.57 3.19 -36.72
C ARG A 107 -6.48 2.45 -35.94
N ARG A 108 -5.91 1.39 -36.51
CA ARG A 108 -4.83 0.64 -35.85
C ARG A 108 -3.58 1.49 -35.61
N ASP A 109 -3.18 2.32 -36.57
CA ASP A 109 -2.04 3.23 -36.42
C ASP A 109 -2.26 4.24 -35.27
N GLU A 110 -3.48 4.78 -35.15
CA GLU A 110 -3.83 5.71 -34.07
C GLU A 110 -3.91 5.00 -32.72
N PHE A 111 -4.46 3.79 -32.65
CA PHE A 111 -4.42 2.93 -31.46
C PHE A 111 -2.99 2.71 -30.98
N ASP A 112 -2.11 2.25 -31.86
CA ASP A 112 -0.71 1.97 -31.51
C ASP A 112 0.03 3.26 -31.07
N ARG A 113 -0.32 4.40 -31.69
CA ARG A 113 0.22 5.71 -31.29
C ARG A 113 -0.25 6.13 -29.90
N LEU A 114 -1.54 5.95 -29.59
CA LEU A 114 -2.10 6.26 -28.27
C LEU A 114 -1.46 5.38 -27.20
N LEU A 115 -1.33 4.07 -27.44
CA LEU A 115 -0.65 3.14 -26.53
C LEU A 115 0.80 3.56 -26.27
N ARG A 116 1.62 3.80 -27.31
CA ARG A 116 3.02 4.19 -27.14
C ARG A 116 3.18 5.49 -26.35
N ARG A 117 2.30 6.48 -26.58
CA ARG A 117 2.30 7.72 -25.80
C ARG A 117 1.89 7.48 -24.36
N GLY A 118 0.92 6.60 -24.13
CA GLY A 118 0.50 6.18 -22.79
C GLY A 118 1.66 5.53 -22.04
N ASP A 119 2.36 4.59 -22.68
CA ASP A 119 3.52 3.89 -22.10
C ASP A 119 4.68 4.85 -21.79
N LEU A 120 4.93 5.86 -22.63
CA LEU A 120 5.92 6.91 -22.33
C LEU A 120 5.50 7.77 -21.14
N SER A 121 4.22 8.12 -21.04
CA SER A 121 3.68 8.89 -19.91
C SER A 121 3.78 8.08 -18.61
N HIS A 122 3.42 6.79 -18.66
CA HIS A 122 3.57 5.86 -17.56
C HIS A 122 5.05 5.73 -17.13
N ALA A 123 5.97 5.56 -18.08
CA ALA A 123 7.40 5.44 -17.80
C ALA A 123 8.02 6.69 -17.16
N THR A 124 7.44 7.87 -17.41
CA THR A 124 7.86 9.15 -16.79
C THR A 124 7.13 9.45 -15.48
N GLY A 125 6.12 8.65 -15.12
CA GLY A 125 5.31 8.81 -13.91
C GLY A 125 4.10 9.72 -14.06
N ASP A 126 3.76 10.18 -15.27
CA ASP A 126 2.53 10.93 -15.55
C ASP A 126 1.35 9.97 -15.78
N MET A 127 0.85 9.43 -14.67
CA MET A 127 -0.15 8.37 -14.68
C MET A 127 -1.54 8.87 -15.09
N ARG A 128 -1.85 10.14 -14.82
CA ARG A 128 -3.08 10.80 -15.33
C ARG A 128 -3.10 10.84 -16.84
N GLU A 129 -2.03 11.31 -17.46
CA GLU A 129 -1.94 11.36 -18.91
C GLU A 129 -1.93 9.95 -19.50
N ALA A 130 -1.21 9.02 -18.88
CA ALA A 130 -1.20 7.61 -19.28
C ALA A 130 -2.63 7.03 -19.31
N GLU A 131 -3.40 7.17 -18.22
CA GLU A 131 -4.79 6.69 -18.15
C GLU A 131 -5.67 7.32 -19.22
N ARG A 132 -5.55 8.65 -19.42
CA ARG A 132 -6.32 9.36 -20.46
C ARG A 132 -6.04 8.78 -21.85
N LEU A 133 -4.78 8.50 -22.15
CA LEU A 133 -4.35 7.93 -23.43
C LEU A 133 -4.80 6.48 -23.60
N TYR A 134 -4.73 5.65 -22.54
CA TYR A 134 -5.21 4.27 -22.59
C TYR A 134 -6.73 4.18 -22.76
N ARG A 135 -7.50 5.05 -22.08
CA ARG A 135 -8.97 5.14 -22.30
C ARG A 135 -9.30 5.56 -23.73
N ALA A 136 -8.53 6.49 -24.30
CA ALA A 136 -8.68 6.88 -25.70
C ALA A 136 -8.34 5.73 -26.66
N ALA A 137 -7.28 4.96 -26.38
CA ALA A 137 -6.92 3.77 -27.15
C ALA A 137 -8.03 2.71 -27.10
N TYR A 138 -8.58 2.44 -25.91
CA TYR A 138 -9.70 1.52 -25.73
C TYR A 138 -10.93 1.93 -26.55
N ALA A 139 -11.29 3.21 -26.54
CA ALA A 139 -12.42 3.72 -27.33
C ALA A 139 -12.14 3.66 -28.84
N ASN A 140 -10.91 3.92 -29.27
CA ASN A 140 -10.50 3.82 -30.67
C ASN A 140 -10.55 2.38 -31.21
N ALA A 141 -10.31 1.41 -30.33
CA ALA A 141 -10.31 -0.03 -30.61
C ALA A 141 -11.71 -0.69 -30.66
N GLU A 142 -12.80 0.09 -30.67
CA GLU A 142 -14.16 -0.47 -30.73
C GLU A 142 -14.34 -1.43 -31.92
N GLY A 143 -14.75 -2.67 -31.62
CA GLY A 143 -14.90 -3.75 -32.60
C GLY A 143 -13.64 -4.60 -32.82
N ASP A 144 -12.53 -4.32 -32.15
CA ASP A 144 -11.31 -5.14 -32.11
C ASP A 144 -11.06 -5.64 -30.67
N PRO A 145 -11.52 -6.85 -30.32
CA PRO A 145 -11.38 -7.41 -28.96
C PRO A 145 -9.93 -7.48 -28.47
N SER A 146 -8.97 -7.77 -29.36
CA SER A 146 -7.57 -7.91 -28.98
C SER A 146 -6.95 -6.55 -28.64
N ALA A 147 -7.23 -5.52 -29.44
CA ALA A 147 -6.79 -4.16 -29.15
C ALA A 147 -7.46 -3.60 -27.87
N GLN A 148 -8.74 -3.86 -27.66
CA GLN A 148 -9.43 -3.46 -26.42
C GLN A 148 -8.83 -4.13 -25.19
N ALA A 149 -8.54 -5.43 -25.27
CA ALA A 149 -7.90 -6.17 -24.19
C ALA A 149 -6.51 -5.60 -23.85
N GLU A 150 -5.70 -5.26 -24.86
CA GLU A 150 -4.38 -4.65 -24.66
C GLU A 150 -4.47 -3.29 -23.95
N ALA A 151 -5.42 -2.43 -24.33
CA ALA A 151 -5.67 -1.18 -23.63
C ALA A 151 -6.13 -1.40 -22.18
N VAL A 152 -7.01 -2.39 -21.94
CA VAL A 152 -7.45 -2.76 -20.57
C VAL A 152 -6.28 -3.24 -19.71
N ILE A 153 -5.35 -4.03 -20.25
CA ILE A 153 -4.15 -4.46 -19.52
C ILE A 153 -3.33 -3.24 -19.08
N ARG A 154 -3.15 -2.24 -19.95
CA ARG A 154 -2.36 -1.03 -19.65
C ARG A 154 -3.06 -0.14 -18.63
N MET A 155 -4.39 -0.06 -18.69
CA MET A 155 -5.19 0.55 -17.63
C MET A 155 -5.06 -0.21 -16.30
N ALA A 156 -4.91 -1.54 -16.34
CA ALA A 156 -4.86 -2.38 -15.14
C ALA A 156 -3.53 -2.30 -14.36
N ARG A 157 -2.43 -1.88 -15.01
CA ARG A 157 -1.12 -1.62 -14.39
C ARG A 157 -1.12 -0.50 -13.35
N ARG A 158 -2.16 0.34 -13.32
CA ARG A 158 -2.27 1.41 -12.32
C ARG A 158 -2.28 0.84 -10.90
N TRP A 159 -1.71 1.62 -9.98
CA TRP A 159 -1.85 1.34 -8.56
C TRP A 159 -3.31 1.50 -8.15
N SER A 160 -3.79 0.58 -7.33
CA SER A 160 -5.11 0.63 -6.72
C SER A 160 -4.94 0.86 -5.22
N ASP A 161 -5.90 1.53 -4.58
CA ASP A 161 -5.95 1.54 -3.12
C ASP A 161 -6.15 0.11 -2.65
N PRO A 162 -5.24 -0.44 -1.83
CA PRO A 162 -5.48 -1.72 -1.24
C PRO A 162 -6.72 -1.66 -0.39
N GLY A 163 -7.44 -2.77 -0.31
CA GLY A 163 -8.76 -2.75 0.30
C GLY A 163 -9.87 -2.35 -0.64
N GLN A 164 -9.66 -1.40 -1.55
CA GLN A 164 -10.70 -0.91 -2.46
C GLN A 164 -10.80 -1.74 -3.74
N VAL A 165 -12.04 -1.98 -4.18
CA VAL A 165 -12.32 -2.74 -5.40
C VAL A 165 -12.75 -1.79 -6.52
N ASP A 166 -11.97 -1.78 -7.59
CA ASP A 166 -12.29 -1.06 -8.82
C ASP A 166 -13.25 -1.88 -9.69
N HIS A 167 -14.55 -1.74 -9.41
CA HIS A 167 -15.60 -2.52 -10.07
C HIS A 167 -15.65 -2.28 -11.59
N GLU A 168 -15.42 -1.05 -12.06
CA GLU A 168 -15.41 -0.73 -13.49
C GLU A 168 -14.29 -1.49 -14.21
N LEU A 169 -13.07 -1.46 -13.65
CA LEU A 169 -11.93 -2.15 -14.24
C LEU A 169 -12.10 -3.68 -14.19
N LEU A 170 -12.61 -4.22 -13.08
CA LEU A 170 -12.91 -5.65 -12.99
C LEU A 170 -13.92 -6.11 -14.03
N GLN A 171 -14.97 -5.31 -14.25
CA GLN A 171 -15.95 -5.57 -15.29
C GLN A 171 -15.30 -5.58 -16.68
N ARG A 172 -14.51 -4.55 -17.01
CA ARG A 172 -13.79 -4.46 -18.30
C ARG A 172 -12.84 -5.65 -18.54
N ILE A 173 -12.16 -6.11 -17.50
CA ILE A 173 -11.29 -7.30 -17.58
C ILE A 173 -12.12 -8.55 -17.90
N ARG A 174 -13.26 -8.75 -17.22
CA ARG A 174 -14.15 -9.89 -17.45
C ARG A 174 -14.77 -9.87 -18.85
N GLU A 175 -15.20 -8.71 -19.32
CA GLU A 175 -15.73 -8.51 -20.67
C GLU A 175 -14.67 -8.82 -21.74
N SER A 176 -13.43 -8.36 -21.54
CA SER A 176 -12.30 -8.65 -22.45
C SER A 176 -11.98 -10.14 -22.48
N LEU A 177 -11.98 -10.81 -21.32
CA LEU A 177 -11.80 -12.27 -21.24
C LEU A 177 -12.90 -13.03 -21.99
N ALA A 178 -14.16 -12.59 -21.86
CA ALA A 178 -15.29 -13.20 -22.55
C ALA A 178 -15.20 -13.01 -24.08
N ALA A 179 -14.83 -11.81 -24.53
CA ALA A 179 -14.66 -11.50 -25.95
C ALA A 179 -13.54 -12.33 -26.61
N LEU A 180 -12.48 -12.64 -25.85
CA LEU A 180 -11.36 -13.48 -26.32
C LEU A 180 -11.58 -14.98 -26.12
N ALA A 181 -12.71 -15.44 -25.56
CA ALA A 181 -12.84 -16.82 -25.07
C ALA A 181 -12.70 -17.89 -26.17
N GLN A 182 -13.19 -17.60 -27.38
CA GLN A 182 -13.22 -18.54 -28.51
C GLN A 182 -12.01 -18.41 -29.45
N ASP A 183 -11.11 -17.45 -29.20
CA ASP A 183 -9.94 -17.23 -30.07
C ASP A 183 -8.77 -18.14 -29.68
N GLY A 184 -8.51 -19.18 -30.48
CA GLY A 184 -7.40 -20.12 -30.28
C GLY A 184 -6.01 -19.57 -30.61
N GLY A 185 -5.90 -18.33 -31.10
CA GLY A 185 -4.64 -17.71 -31.51
C GLY A 185 -3.66 -17.48 -30.36
N ALA A 186 -2.37 -17.50 -30.68
CA ALA A 186 -1.29 -17.30 -29.71
C ALA A 186 -1.33 -15.90 -29.05
N GLU A 187 -1.66 -14.86 -29.82
CA GLU A 187 -1.83 -13.49 -29.32
C GLU A 187 -2.97 -13.40 -28.30
N ALA A 188 -4.13 -13.94 -28.64
CA ALA A 188 -5.28 -14.00 -27.74
C ALA A 188 -4.99 -14.83 -26.48
N ALA A 189 -4.20 -15.90 -26.60
CA ALA A 189 -3.74 -16.66 -25.45
C ALA A 189 -2.87 -15.82 -24.51
N GLY A 190 -1.92 -15.04 -25.04
CA GLY A 190 -1.10 -14.10 -24.28
C GLY A 190 -1.92 -13.00 -23.61
N LEU A 191 -2.91 -12.43 -24.30
CA LEU A 191 -3.86 -11.45 -23.73
C LEU A 191 -4.67 -12.04 -22.58
N ARG A 192 -5.22 -13.26 -22.74
CA ARG A 192 -5.98 -13.95 -21.69
C ARG A 192 -5.12 -14.22 -20.46
N LEU A 193 -3.85 -14.59 -20.63
CA LEU A 193 -2.95 -14.79 -19.50
C LEU A 193 -2.76 -13.50 -18.69
N ARG A 194 -2.46 -12.39 -19.37
CA ARG A 194 -2.24 -11.08 -18.74
C ARG A 194 -3.50 -10.58 -18.03
N LEU A 195 -4.67 -10.68 -18.67
CA LEU A 195 -5.96 -10.32 -18.07
C LEU A 195 -6.30 -11.17 -16.84
N ASN A 196 -6.06 -12.49 -16.90
CA ASN A 196 -6.28 -13.37 -15.74
C ASN A 196 -5.32 -13.05 -14.58
N ALA A 197 -4.07 -12.67 -14.87
CA ALA A 197 -3.10 -12.28 -13.85
C ALA A 197 -3.54 -10.99 -13.11
N HIS A 198 -3.96 -9.97 -13.87
CA HIS A 198 -4.54 -8.74 -13.31
C HIS A 198 -5.80 -8.99 -12.50
N LEU A 199 -6.71 -9.84 -13.01
CA LEU A 199 -7.92 -10.25 -12.28
C LEU A 199 -7.56 -10.96 -10.97
N ALA A 200 -6.58 -11.87 -11.00
CA ALA A 200 -6.14 -12.63 -9.85
C ALA A 200 -5.64 -11.71 -8.73
N LYS A 201 -4.72 -10.78 -9.03
CA LYS A 201 -4.25 -9.78 -8.05
C LYS A 201 -5.40 -8.98 -7.44
N LYS A 202 -6.26 -8.42 -8.28
CA LYS A 202 -7.34 -7.54 -7.80
C LYS A 202 -8.35 -8.27 -6.90
N LEU A 203 -8.59 -9.56 -7.15
CA LEU A 203 -9.41 -10.40 -6.28
C LEU A 203 -8.68 -10.79 -4.98
N SER A 204 -7.38 -11.08 -5.05
CA SER A 204 -6.55 -11.44 -3.89
C SER A 204 -6.32 -10.29 -2.92
N MET A 205 -6.17 -9.06 -3.42
CA MET A 205 -5.80 -7.88 -2.63
C MET A 205 -7.00 -7.03 -2.18
N ALA A 206 -8.23 -7.47 -2.43
CA ALA A 206 -9.44 -6.79 -1.95
C ALA A 206 -9.62 -7.03 -0.44
N VAL A 207 -9.80 -5.94 0.31
CA VAL A 207 -9.96 -5.88 1.78
C VAL A 207 -10.99 -4.77 2.09
N SER A 208 -12.27 -4.97 1.75
CA SER A 208 -13.34 -4.02 2.13
C SER A 208 -14.52 -4.72 2.81
N GLU A 209 -15.20 -3.97 3.69
CA GLU A 209 -16.50 -4.33 4.30
C GLU A 209 -17.56 -4.67 3.24
N ASP A 210 -17.43 -4.09 2.04
CA ASP A 210 -18.27 -4.33 0.87
C ASP A 210 -17.88 -5.56 0.05
N THR A 211 -17.11 -6.49 0.63
CA THR A 211 -17.11 -7.89 0.14
C THR A 211 -18.42 -8.61 0.50
N ALA A 212 -19.55 -7.95 0.23
CA ALA A 212 -20.85 -8.52 -0.08
C ALA A 212 -20.89 -9.23 -1.45
N ALA A 213 -19.73 -9.65 -1.97
CA ALA A 213 -19.62 -10.70 -2.98
C ALA A 213 -19.24 -12.00 -2.25
N GLY A 214 -20.26 -12.71 -1.77
CA GLY A 214 -20.12 -13.89 -0.92
C GLY A 214 -19.05 -14.88 -1.39
N ARG A 215 -18.17 -15.29 -0.47
CA ARG A 215 -17.29 -16.47 -0.55
C ARG A 215 -16.32 -16.55 -1.74
N ALA A 216 -16.23 -15.52 -2.58
CA ALA A 216 -15.42 -15.50 -3.81
C ALA A 216 -14.54 -14.24 -3.83
N GLY A 217 -13.60 -14.15 -2.88
CA GLY A 217 -12.68 -13.01 -2.74
C GLY A 217 -11.21 -13.45 -2.87
N PRO A 218 -10.41 -13.41 -1.80
CA PRO A 218 -8.97 -13.65 -1.89
C PRO A 218 -8.53 -15.05 -2.36
N GLU A 219 -9.17 -16.09 -1.83
CA GLU A 219 -8.95 -17.50 -2.19
C GLU A 219 -9.16 -17.78 -3.69
N GLN A 220 -10.16 -17.12 -4.29
CA GLN A 220 -10.43 -17.26 -5.71
C GLN A 220 -9.34 -16.60 -6.55
N GLY A 221 -8.90 -15.40 -6.16
CA GLY A 221 -7.77 -14.72 -6.77
C GLY A 221 -6.50 -15.57 -6.73
N ALA A 222 -6.17 -16.15 -5.57
CA ALA A 222 -5.01 -17.03 -5.43
C ALA A 222 -5.12 -18.29 -6.30
N ARG A 223 -6.29 -18.94 -6.36
CA ARG A 223 -6.51 -20.09 -7.26
C ARG A 223 -6.35 -19.70 -8.73
N LEU A 224 -6.84 -18.52 -9.12
CA LEU A 224 -6.70 -17.99 -10.47
C LEU A 224 -5.22 -17.70 -10.81
N ALA A 225 -4.46 -17.13 -9.88
CA ALA A 225 -3.02 -16.90 -10.05
C ALA A 225 -2.26 -18.23 -10.26
N ARG A 226 -2.50 -19.26 -9.44
CA ARG A 226 -1.90 -20.59 -9.63
C ARG A 226 -2.26 -21.20 -11.00
N GLY A 227 -3.53 -21.07 -11.42
CA GLY A 227 -3.99 -21.51 -12.74
C GLY A 227 -3.27 -20.79 -13.87
N THR A 228 -3.12 -19.47 -13.75
CA THR A 228 -2.47 -18.62 -14.76
C THR A 228 -0.97 -18.92 -14.87
N LEU A 229 -0.27 -19.11 -13.74
CA LEU A 229 1.15 -19.50 -13.74
C LEU A 229 1.40 -20.89 -14.36
N ARG A 230 0.51 -21.86 -14.13
CA ARG A 230 0.60 -23.17 -14.80
C ARG A 230 0.45 -23.05 -16.31
N ARG A 231 -0.49 -22.22 -16.78
CA ARG A 231 -0.68 -21.96 -18.22
C ARG A 231 0.46 -21.17 -18.83
N LEU A 232 1.08 -20.24 -18.10
CA LEU A 232 2.23 -19.47 -18.56
C LEU A 232 3.39 -20.38 -19.01
N ALA A 233 3.60 -21.54 -18.37
CA ALA A 233 4.63 -22.48 -18.75
C ALA A 233 4.42 -23.10 -20.15
N VAL A 234 3.18 -23.09 -20.67
CA VAL A 234 2.80 -23.67 -21.96
C VAL A 234 2.58 -22.57 -23.01
N ASP A 235 1.81 -21.54 -22.63
CA ASP A 235 1.31 -20.50 -23.52
C ASP A 235 2.19 -19.22 -23.51
N GLY A 236 3.07 -19.05 -22.50
CA GLY A 236 3.86 -17.84 -22.25
C GLY A 236 5.24 -17.82 -22.91
N LYS A 237 5.26 -17.78 -24.25
CA LYS A 237 6.51 -17.74 -25.04
C LYS A 237 7.10 -16.34 -25.21
N ASP A 238 6.29 -15.30 -24.97
CA ASP A 238 6.67 -13.90 -25.10
C ASP A 238 7.12 -13.32 -23.75
N ASP A 239 8.22 -12.54 -23.76
CA ASP A 239 8.81 -12.00 -22.52
C ASP A 239 7.94 -10.94 -21.85
N GLU A 240 7.16 -10.16 -22.61
CA GLU A 240 6.22 -9.18 -22.02
C GLU A 240 5.12 -9.91 -21.25
N VAL A 241 4.53 -10.93 -21.87
CA VAL A 241 3.53 -11.79 -21.22
C VAL A 241 4.10 -12.42 -19.95
N ARG A 242 5.34 -12.92 -19.99
CA ARG A 242 6.00 -13.49 -18.81
C ARG A 242 6.19 -12.45 -17.70
N CYS A 243 6.71 -11.27 -18.03
CA CYS A 243 6.93 -10.20 -17.06
C CYS A 243 5.62 -9.77 -16.40
N GLU A 244 4.59 -9.51 -17.20
CA GLU A 244 3.28 -9.08 -16.70
C GLU A 244 2.65 -10.15 -15.81
N VAL A 245 2.59 -11.40 -16.28
CA VAL A 245 1.95 -12.48 -15.52
C VAL A 245 2.70 -12.77 -14.22
N LEU A 246 4.03 -12.78 -14.23
CA LEU A 246 4.82 -13.00 -13.03
C LEU A 246 4.66 -11.85 -12.03
N THR A 247 4.62 -10.60 -12.49
CA THR A 247 4.38 -9.42 -11.65
C THR A 247 3.05 -9.53 -10.92
N GLU A 248 1.96 -9.75 -11.65
CA GLU A 248 0.62 -9.72 -11.08
C GLU A 248 0.28 -11.01 -10.32
N CYS A 249 0.70 -12.19 -10.78
CA CYS A 249 0.44 -13.45 -10.07
C CYS A 249 1.24 -13.57 -8.78
N ARG A 250 2.46 -13.01 -8.72
CA ARG A 250 3.21 -12.91 -7.46
C ARG A 250 2.39 -12.16 -6.40
N TRP A 251 1.78 -11.04 -6.78
CA TRP A 251 0.84 -10.31 -5.93
C TRP A 251 -0.42 -11.09 -5.59
N GLY A 252 -1.02 -11.76 -6.58
CA GLY A 252 -2.18 -12.62 -6.39
C GLY A 252 -1.94 -13.78 -5.42
N LEU A 253 -0.69 -14.15 -5.18
CA LEU A 253 -0.27 -15.20 -4.26
C LEU A 253 0.38 -14.66 -2.98
N TYR A 254 0.40 -13.34 -2.77
CA TYR A 254 0.99 -12.75 -1.58
C TYR A 254 0.29 -13.29 -0.31
N ASP A 255 1.06 -13.90 0.59
CA ASP A 255 0.60 -14.61 1.81
C ASP A 255 -0.22 -15.90 1.55
N PHE A 256 -0.39 -16.32 0.30
CA PHE A 256 -0.99 -17.61 -0.09
C PHE A 256 0.04 -18.70 -0.44
N VAL A 257 1.31 -18.33 -0.46
CA VAL A 257 2.45 -19.23 -0.71
C VAL A 257 3.58 -18.90 0.26
N PRO A 258 4.47 -19.86 0.59
CA PRO A 258 5.66 -19.60 1.37
C PRO A 258 6.55 -18.51 0.74
N THR A 259 7.31 -17.78 1.57
CA THR A 259 8.23 -16.73 1.10
C THR A 259 9.25 -17.23 0.09
N ALA A 260 9.71 -18.48 0.23
CA ALA A 260 10.61 -19.12 -0.73
C ALA A 260 9.98 -19.27 -2.14
N GLU A 261 8.69 -19.60 -2.22
CA GLU A 261 7.98 -19.69 -3.50
C GLU A 261 7.76 -18.29 -4.10
N SER A 262 7.41 -17.30 -3.28
CA SER A 262 7.28 -15.91 -3.72
C SER A 262 8.61 -15.37 -4.28
N LEU A 263 9.72 -15.63 -3.58
CA LEU A 263 11.07 -15.28 -4.01
C LEU A 263 11.44 -15.93 -5.34
N ALA A 264 11.12 -17.22 -5.53
CA ALA A 264 11.35 -17.90 -6.80
C ALA A 264 10.56 -17.28 -7.97
N LEU A 265 9.35 -16.77 -7.71
CA LEU A 265 8.59 -16.01 -8.71
C LEU A 265 9.27 -14.67 -9.04
N ALA A 266 9.79 -13.95 -8.05
CA ALA A 266 10.52 -12.71 -8.27
C ALA A 266 11.86 -12.90 -9.01
N GLU A 267 12.58 -13.99 -8.75
CA GLU A 267 13.79 -14.36 -9.50
C GLU A 267 13.47 -14.65 -10.97
N ARG A 268 12.40 -15.41 -11.23
CA ARG A 268 11.90 -15.64 -12.61
C ARG A 268 11.46 -14.35 -13.29
N LEU A 269 10.86 -13.41 -12.56
CA LEU A 269 10.47 -12.11 -13.07
C LEU A 269 11.69 -11.27 -13.45
N ARG A 270 12.74 -11.25 -12.62
CA ARG A 270 14.01 -10.59 -12.94
C ARG A 270 14.62 -11.14 -14.23
N ASP A 271 14.64 -12.46 -14.38
CA ASP A 271 15.22 -13.10 -15.56
C ASP A 271 14.42 -12.78 -16.83
N ALA A 272 13.08 -12.78 -16.75
CA ALA A 272 12.22 -12.37 -17.85
C ALA A 272 12.40 -10.87 -18.20
N ALA A 273 12.49 -10.00 -17.20
CA ALA A 273 12.67 -8.57 -17.39
C ALA A 273 14.03 -8.22 -18.03
N ALA A 274 15.07 -9.02 -17.77
CA ALA A 274 16.36 -8.90 -18.42
C ALA A 274 16.30 -9.23 -19.92
N GLY A 275 15.42 -10.16 -20.34
CA GLY A 275 15.19 -10.50 -21.75
C GLY A 275 14.38 -9.46 -22.53
N HIS A 276 13.40 -8.81 -21.88
CA HIS A 276 12.49 -7.86 -22.53
C HIS A 276 13.07 -6.44 -22.77
N ASP A 277 14.09 -6.02 -22.01
CA ASP A 277 14.68 -4.66 -22.05
C ASP A 277 13.67 -3.50 -21.82
N SER A 278 12.67 -3.68 -20.95
CA SER A 278 11.78 -2.59 -20.51
C SER A 278 12.22 -2.00 -19.18
N ALA A 279 12.35 -0.67 -19.12
CA ALA A 279 12.61 0.04 -17.86
C ALA A 279 11.50 -0.22 -16.82
N TYR A 280 10.23 -0.29 -17.25
CA TYR A 280 9.11 -0.59 -16.36
C TYR A 280 9.25 -1.97 -15.70
N PHE A 281 9.39 -3.03 -16.51
CA PHE A 281 9.51 -4.39 -15.96
C PHE A 281 10.80 -4.59 -15.18
N ARG A 282 11.89 -3.90 -15.55
CA ARG A 282 13.13 -3.90 -14.77
C ARG A 282 12.90 -3.31 -13.37
N GLY A 283 12.20 -2.19 -13.27
CA GLY A 283 11.83 -1.58 -12.00
C GLY A 283 10.95 -2.51 -11.15
N GLU A 284 9.86 -3.02 -11.72
CA GLU A 284 8.96 -3.96 -11.04
C GLU A 284 9.70 -5.21 -10.55
N ALA A 285 10.55 -5.80 -11.39
CA ALA A 285 11.32 -6.99 -11.04
C ALA A 285 12.31 -6.74 -9.90
N LEU A 286 13.05 -5.63 -9.94
CA LEU A 286 14.02 -5.28 -8.91
C LEU A 286 13.33 -5.01 -7.57
N MET A 287 12.21 -4.27 -7.57
CA MET A 287 11.45 -4.03 -6.35
C MET A 287 10.85 -5.33 -5.80
N ALA A 288 10.17 -6.12 -6.64
CA ALA A 288 9.61 -7.41 -6.25
C ALA A 288 10.65 -8.34 -5.62
N LEU A 289 11.84 -8.42 -6.21
CA LEU A 289 12.95 -9.23 -5.73
C LEU A 289 13.52 -8.73 -4.41
N ALA A 290 13.74 -7.42 -4.27
CA ALA A 290 14.22 -6.86 -3.01
C ALA A 290 13.28 -7.18 -1.86
N LEU A 291 11.97 -7.06 -2.07
CA LEU A 291 10.97 -7.31 -1.02
C LEU A 291 10.86 -8.78 -0.63
N ASP A 292 10.89 -9.71 -1.58
CA ASP A 292 10.85 -11.13 -1.23
C ASP A 292 12.16 -11.61 -0.62
N GLN A 293 13.30 -11.01 -0.98
CA GLN A 293 14.56 -11.26 -0.30
C GLN A 293 14.48 -10.79 1.15
N LEU A 294 13.93 -9.60 1.42
CA LEU A 294 13.72 -9.14 2.80
C LEU A 294 12.79 -10.05 3.57
N ARG A 295 11.63 -10.41 2.98
CA ARG A 295 10.66 -11.32 3.60
C ARG A 295 11.25 -12.69 3.88
N ALA A 296 12.10 -13.22 3.00
CA ALA A 296 12.78 -14.50 3.19
C ALA A 296 14.03 -14.41 4.10
N GLY A 297 14.24 -13.31 4.82
CA GLY A 297 15.39 -13.13 5.71
C GLY A 297 16.74 -12.91 5.00
N LYS A 298 16.76 -12.81 3.67
CA LYS A 298 17.96 -12.62 2.83
C LYS A 298 18.36 -11.15 2.72
N VAL A 299 18.56 -10.47 3.85
CA VAL A 299 18.78 -9.01 3.92
C VAL A 299 20.00 -8.54 3.12
N TYR A 300 21.11 -9.29 3.12
CA TYR A 300 22.29 -8.93 2.31
C TYR A 300 22.02 -8.96 0.80
N SER A 301 21.27 -9.95 0.33
CA SER A 301 20.84 -10.02 -1.07
C SER A 301 19.91 -8.85 -1.41
N ALA A 302 18.98 -8.52 -0.50
CA ALA A 302 18.10 -7.38 -0.66
C ALA A 302 18.86 -6.04 -0.75
N LEU A 303 19.92 -5.85 0.04
CA LEU A 303 20.78 -4.66 -0.05
C LEU A 303 21.45 -4.54 -1.43
N ALA A 304 21.93 -5.66 -1.99
CA ALA A 304 22.51 -5.67 -3.33
C ALA A 304 21.46 -5.34 -4.40
N THR A 305 20.24 -5.89 -4.29
CA THR A 305 19.14 -5.58 -5.19
C THR A 305 18.68 -4.12 -5.05
N ALA A 306 18.63 -3.57 -3.83
CA ALA A 306 18.32 -2.17 -3.58
C ALA A 306 19.34 -1.23 -4.25
N ASN A 307 20.64 -1.58 -4.23
CA ASN A 307 21.67 -0.83 -4.97
C ASN A 307 21.40 -0.83 -6.49
N GLN A 308 20.98 -1.97 -7.05
CA GLN A 308 20.58 -2.04 -8.47
C GLN A 308 19.35 -1.19 -8.75
N TYR A 309 18.38 -1.19 -7.84
CA TYR A 309 17.19 -0.34 -7.94
C TYR A 309 17.56 1.16 -7.86
N ARG A 310 18.51 1.57 -7.00
CA ARG A 310 19.00 2.96 -6.98
C ARG A 310 19.56 3.40 -8.33
N LYS A 311 20.36 2.54 -8.96
CA LYS A 311 20.88 2.80 -10.31
C LYS A 311 19.74 2.93 -11.31
N HIS A 312 18.78 2.00 -11.28
CA HIS A 312 17.60 2.05 -12.13
C HIS A 312 16.82 3.37 -11.95
N ALA A 313 16.51 3.75 -10.72
CA ALA A 313 15.79 4.99 -10.43
C ALA A 313 16.55 6.22 -10.95
N ALA A 314 17.88 6.27 -10.78
CA ALA A 314 18.72 7.36 -11.28
C ALA A 314 18.77 7.44 -12.82
N ASP A 315 18.74 6.29 -13.50
CA ASP A 315 18.73 6.20 -14.96
C ASP A 315 17.34 6.56 -15.54
N THR A 316 16.27 6.53 -14.73
CA THR A 316 14.91 6.90 -15.13
C THR A 316 14.57 8.36 -14.82
N ARG A 317 13.62 8.95 -15.56
CA ARG A 317 13.01 10.25 -15.23
C ARG A 317 11.73 10.13 -14.39
N SER A 318 11.50 8.95 -13.79
CA SER A 318 10.25 8.64 -13.09
C SER A 318 10.28 9.15 -11.66
N THR A 319 9.36 10.06 -11.33
CA THR A 319 9.17 10.52 -9.93
C THR A 319 8.72 9.36 -9.04
N LEU A 320 7.93 8.43 -9.58
CA LEU A 320 7.49 7.22 -8.88
C LEU A 320 8.67 6.29 -8.55
N ALA A 321 9.59 6.06 -9.50
CA ALA A 321 10.76 5.22 -9.25
C ALA A 321 11.66 5.80 -8.16
N VAL A 322 11.87 7.12 -8.15
CA VAL A 322 12.63 7.80 -7.09
C VAL A 322 11.92 7.68 -5.74
N TRP A 323 10.60 7.84 -5.70
CA TRP A 323 9.85 7.65 -4.46
C TRP A 323 9.94 6.21 -3.95
N GLN A 324 9.73 5.20 -4.80
CA GLN A 324 9.86 3.79 -4.45
C GLN A 324 11.28 3.46 -3.94
N GLN A 325 12.31 4.00 -4.59
CA GLN A 325 13.70 3.90 -4.18
C GLN A 325 13.92 4.46 -2.78
N ARG A 326 13.46 5.68 -2.50
CA ARG A 326 13.63 6.35 -1.21
C ARG A 326 12.82 5.70 -0.09
N THR A 327 11.63 5.19 -0.40
CA THR A 327 10.82 4.40 0.53
C THR A 327 11.55 3.12 0.94
N LEU A 328 12.15 2.39 -0.01
CA LEU A 328 12.95 1.20 0.28
C LEU A 328 14.21 1.53 1.11
N ASP A 329 14.87 2.65 0.83
CA ASP A 329 16.01 3.12 1.61
C ASP A 329 15.63 3.45 3.05
N ALA A 330 14.54 4.18 3.25
CA ALA A 330 14.04 4.52 4.57
C ALA A 330 13.66 3.28 5.38
N LEU A 331 13.04 2.27 4.74
CA LEU A 331 12.80 0.97 5.36
C LEU A 331 14.11 0.32 5.84
N LEU A 332 15.15 0.32 5.00
CA LEU A 332 16.45 -0.25 5.35
C LEU A 332 17.17 0.59 6.41
N ASP A 333 17.00 1.91 6.42
CA ASP A 333 17.51 2.81 7.45
C ASP A 333 16.88 2.49 8.81
N LEU A 334 15.55 2.36 8.86
CA LEU A 334 14.82 1.93 10.05
C LEU A 334 15.30 0.56 10.54
N TRP A 335 15.46 -0.41 9.64
CA TRP A 335 15.93 -1.76 9.99
C TRP A 335 17.32 -1.74 10.62
N HIS A 336 18.24 -0.94 10.11
CA HIS A 336 19.63 -0.89 10.58
C HIS A 336 19.87 0.15 11.70
N GLY A 337 18.83 0.85 12.14
CA GLY A 337 18.95 1.87 13.20
C GLY A 337 19.53 3.20 12.73
N ARG A 338 19.50 3.51 11.43
CA ARG A 338 19.90 4.81 10.88
C ARG A 338 18.73 5.81 11.01
N PHE A 339 18.24 5.97 12.23
CA PHE A 339 16.99 6.68 12.53
C PHE A 339 17.00 8.15 12.09
N GLU A 340 18.13 8.84 12.18
CA GLU A 340 18.28 10.23 11.69
C GLU A 340 18.10 10.32 10.17
N GLN A 341 18.64 9.37 9.41
CA GLN A 341 18.49 9.33 7.94
C GLN A 341 17.03 9.04 7.57
N ALA A 342 16.41 8.07 8.25
CA ALA A 342 15.00 7.78 8.10
C ALA A 342 14.14 9.02 8.43
N ALA A 343 14.44 9.74 9.52
CA ALA A 343 13.73 10.95 9.94
C ALA A 343 13.79 12.06 8.87
N GLY A 344 14.98 12.29 8.27
CA GLY A 344 15.16 13.28 7.21
C GLY A 344 14.26 13.02 5.99
N TRP A 345 14.07 11.75 5.62
CA TRP A 345 13.11 11.36 4.58
C TRP A 345 11.66 11.50 5.05
N ILE A 346 11.30 10.87 6.18
CA ILE A 346 9.92 10.71 6.67
C ILE A 346 9.28 12.07 7.01
N PHE A 347 10.02 12.95 7.69
CA PHE A 347 9.53 14.25 8.13
C PHE A 347 9.93 15.41 7.21
N GLY A 348 10.88 15.19 6.28
CA GLY A 348 11.32 16.16 5.30
C GLY A 348 10.85 15.82 3.88
N GLU A 349 11.74 15.23 3.09
CA GLU A 349 11.61 15.08 1.63
C GLU A 349 10.32 14.36 1.18
N SER A 350 9.85 13.36 1.94
CA SER A 350 8.69 12.56 1.54
C SER A 350 7.40 13.37 1.40
N LEU A 351 7.23 14.48 2.14
CA LEU A 351 6.04 15.34 2.05
C LEU A 351 5.83 15.90 0.64
N THR A 352 6.90 16.39 0.02
CA THR A 352 6.86 16.93 -1.35
C THR A 352 6.51 15.85 -2.38
N PHE A 353 6.96 14.61 -2.16
CA PHE A 353 6.57 13.49 -3.02
C PHE A 353 5.10 13.11 -2.84
N VAL A 354 4.60 13.04 -1.61
CA VAL A 354 3.20 12.75 -1.33
C VAL A 354 2.30 13.76 -2.02
N GLU A 355 2.59 15.06 -1.88
CA GLU A 355 1.84 16.14 -2.54
C GLU A 355 1.85 15.98 -4.07
N ARG A 356 3.04 15.81 -4.66
CA ARG A 356 3.20 15.73 -6.12
C ARG A 356 2.56 14.48 -6.72
N LEU A 357 2.82 13.29 -6.16
CA LEU A 357 2.33 12.03 -6.70
C LEU A 357 0.80 11.88 -6.54
N SER A 358 0.25 12.39 -5.43
CA SER A 358 -1.20 12.47 -5.24
C SER A 358 -1.84 13.39 -6.27
N ALA A 359 -1.19 14.54 -6.52
CA ALA A 359 -1.60 15.50 -7.53
C ALA A 359 -1.46 14.98 -8.97
N ASP A 360 -0.80 13.84 -9.22
CA ASP A 360 -0.69 13.20 -10.54
C ASP A 360 -1.45 11.86 -10.63
N LEU A 361 -2.20 11.48 -9.57
CA LEU A 361 -2.85 10.16 -9.40
C LEU A 361 -1.91 8.98 -9.70
N ALA A 362 -0.61 9.17 -9.46
CA ALA A 362 0.39 8.17 -9.80
C ALA A 362 0.37 6.98 -8.83
N VAL A 363 0.16 7.31 -7.56
CA VAL A 363 -0.18 6.40 -6.50
C VAL A 363 -1.39 7.01 -5.82
N PRO A 364 -2.40 6.22 -5.42
CA PRO A 364 -3.48 6.73 -4.61
C PRO A 364 -2.98 7.49 -3.38
N ALA A 365 -3.62 8.62 -3.07
CA ALA A 365 -3.17 9.51 -2.01
C ALA A 365 -3.08 8.79 -0.65
N ASP A 366 -4.04 7.92 -0.37
CA ASP A 366 -4.10 7.13 0.86
C ASP A 366 -2.89 6.19 0.99
N ASN A 367 -2.48 5.50 -0.09
CA ASN A 367 -1.28 4.67 -0.10
C ASN A 367 0.00 5.45 0.26
N LEU A 368 0.15 6.64 -0.30
CA LEU A 368 1.32 7.50 -0.05
C LEU A 368 1.35 7.96 1.41
N GLN A 369 0.19 8.39 1.92
CA GLN A 369 0.03 8.84 3.29
C GLN A 369 0.24 7.70 4.29
N GLN A 370 -0.33 6.52 4.05
CA GLN A 370 -0.17 5.34 4.90
C GLN A 370 1.28 4.84 4.94
N THR A 371 1.97 4.84 3.80
CA THR A 371 3.40 4.46 3.75
C THR A 371 4.22 5.39 4.63
N ARG A 372 4.04 6.70 4.49
CA ARG A 372 4.74 7.69 5.32
C ARG A 372 4.36 7.56 6.80
N LEU A 373 3.07 7.38 7.10
CA LEU A 373 2.56 7.20 8.46
C LEU A 373 3.17 5.96 9.12
N GLY A 374 3.27 4.84 8.41
CA GLY A 374 3.82 3.60 8.96
C GLY A 374 5.32 3.70 9.24
N GLN A 375 6.07 4.40 8.40
CA GLN A 375 7.48 4.71 8.66
C GLN A 375 7.64 5.64 9.87
N ALA A 376 6.80 6.68 9.98
CA ALA A 376 6.80 7.58 11.13
C ALA A 376 6.45 6.85 12.44
N TYR A 377 5.39 6.03 12.42
CA TYR A 377 4.99 5.19 13.55
C TYR A 377 6.17 4.34 14.04
N TRP A 378 6.84 3.65 13.11
CA TRP A 378 7.91 2.74 13.48
C TRP A 378 9.16 3.48 13.96
N LEU A 379 9.49 4.61 13.36
CA LEU A 379 10.57 5.48 13.83
C LEU A 379 10.32 5.94 15.28
N LEU A 380 9.12 6.45 15.56
CA LEU A 380 8.73 6.88 16.91
C LEU A 380 8.78 5.73 17.90
N ARG A 381 8.33 4.54 17.50
CA ARG A 381 8.46 3.31 18.30
C ARG A 381 9.91 3.00 18.64
N GLU A 382 10.78 2.93 17.64
CA GLU A 382 12.17 2.55 17.86
C GLU A 382 12.92 3.59 18.69
N GLN A 383 12.53 4.87 18.62
CA GLN A 383 13.07 5.95 19.44
C GLN A 383 12.42 6.08 20.84
N GLY A 384 11.46 5.23 21.20
CA GLY A 384 10.74 5.32 22.48
C GLY A 384 9.84 6.57 22.62
N ARG A 385 9.39 7.13 21.49
CA ARG A 385 8.60 8.37 21.40
C ARG A 385 7.16 8.12 20.99
N MET A 386 6.60 6.98 21.35
CA MET A 386 5.25 6.59 20.92
C MET A 386 4.16 7.58 21.41
N ALA A 387 4.39 8.28 22.53
CA ALA A 387 3.49 9.33 23.01
C ALA A 387 3.30 10.48 22.00
N ASP A 388 4.32 10.79 21.19
CA ASP A 388 4.26 11.84 20.17
C ASP A 388 3.24 11.51 19.06
N LEU A 389 2.93 10.22 18.85
CA LEU A 389 1.92 9.77 17.89
C LEU A 389 0.52 10.29 18.25
N PHE A 390 0.17 10.27 19.54
CA PHE A 390 -1.12 10.74 20.04
C PHE A 390 -1.18 12.27 20.08
N GLY A 391 -0.09 12.93 20.44
CA GLY A 391 -0.02 14.40 20.51
C GLY A 391 -0.02 15.10 19.14
N SER A 392 0.28 14.39 18.05
CA SER A 392 0.42 14.95 16.70
C SER A 392 -0.82 14.78 15.80
N GLY A 393 -1.91 14.16 16.29
CA GLY A 393 -3.08 13.81 15.48
C GLY A 393 -2.83 12.67 14.48
N LEU A 394 -1.64 12.05 14.51
CA LEU A 394 -1.32 10.87 13.72
C LEU A 394 -2.15 9.67 14.17
N ALA A 395 -2.46 9.55 15.48
CA ALA A 395 -3.36 8.53 16.02
C ALA A 395 -4.78 8.61 15.41
N ASP A 396 -5.37 9.80 15.30
CA ASP A 396 -6.67 9.99 14.63
C ASP A 396 -6.64 9.53 13.16
N THR A 397 -5.46 9.63 12.53
CA THR A 397 -5.25 9.14 11.16
C THR A 397 -5.17 7.61 11.14
N VAL A 398 -4.57 6.97 12.15
CA VAL A 398 -4.59 5.51 12.31
C VAL A 398 -6.02 4.99 12.46
N GLU A 399 -6.85 5.68 13.27
CA GLU A 399 -8.26 5.32 13.47
C GLU A 399 -9.09 5.47 12.18
N ARG A 400 -8.89 6.54 11.41
CA ARG A 400 -9.52 6.71 10.08
C ARG A 400 -9.20 5.56 9.12
N HIS A 401 -8.08 4.89 9.30
CA HIS A 401 -7.66 3.73 8.51
C HIS A 401 -7.92 2.39 9.22
N GLY A 402 -8.76 2.37 10.26
CA GLY A 402 -9.09 1.17 11.05
C GLY A 402 -9.70 0.01 10.25
N TYR A 403 -10.10 0.23 9.00
CA TYR A 403 -10.48 -0.84 8.07
C TYR A 403 -9.30 -1.75 7.68
N PHE A 404 -8.06 -1.27 7.79
CA PHE A 404 -6.87 -2.08 7.63
C PHE A 404 -6.49 -2.77 8.95
N PRO A 405 -6.40 -4.11 8.96
CA PRO A 405 -6.09 -4.88 10.17
C PRO A 405 -4.78 -4.48 10.86
N VAL A 406 -3.75 -4.10 10.08
CA VAL A 406 -2.43 -3.73 10.61
C VAL A 406 -2.48 -2.46 11.46
N TRP A 407 -3.34 -1.50 11.11
CA TRP A 407 -3.51 -0.24 11.84
C TRP A 407 -4.25 -0.46 13.16
N ARG A 408 -5.20 -1.39 13.20
CA ARG A 408 -5.85 -1.83 14.46
C ARG A 408 -4.85 -2.47 15.43
N ALA A 409 -4.00 -3.35 14.92
CA ALA A 409 -2.95 -3.98 15.72
C ALA A 409 -1.87 -2.95 16.16
N GLY A 410 -1.50 -2.02 15.28
CA GLY A 410 -0.58 -0.92 15.60
C GLY A 410 -1.13 -0.01 16.70
N LEU A 411 -2.41 0.35 16.64
CA LEU A 411 -3.05 1.16 17.69
C LEU A 411 -3.06 0.44 19.04
N ALA A 412 -3.42 -0.86 19.06
CA ALA A 412 -3.36 -1.66 20.29
C ALA A 412 -1.94 -1.69 20.88
N LEU A 413 -0.91 -1.81 20.04
CA LEU A 413 0.49 -1.78 20.47
C LEU A 413 0.89 -0.41 21.03
N ALA A 414 0.53 0.68 20.34
CA ALA A 414 0.82 2.04 20.81
C ALA A 414 0.14 2.35 22.15
N LEU A 415 -1.09 1.86 22.36
CA LEU A 415 -1.79 1.97 23.65
C LEU A 415 -1.00 1.25 24.76
N CYS A 416 -0.56 0.01 24.52
CA CYS A 416 0.26 -0.71 25.50
C CYS A 416 1.59 -0.01 25.79
N GLU A 417 2.31 0.45 24.75
CA GLU A 417 3.60 1.14 24.90
C GLU A 417 3.49 2.52 25.58
N THR A 418 2.29 3.11 25.62
CA THR A 418 2.01 4.36 26.34
C THR A 418 1.30 4.16 27.67
N GLY A 419 1.22 2.91 28.16
CA GLY A 419 0.70 2.57 29.48
C GLY A 419 -0.81 2.34 29.55
N GLN A 420 -1.53 2.45 28.43
CA GLN A 420 -2.97 2.24 28.30
C GLN A 420 -3.29 0.75 28.07
N TYR A 421 -2.80 -0.11 28.95
CA TYR A 421 -2.85 -1.57 28.79
C TYR A 421 -4.26 -2.14 28.70
N ALA A 422 -5.22 -1.60 29.48
CA ALA A 422 -6.60 -2.09 29.46
C ALA A 422 -7.25 -1.90 28.09
N GLU A 423 -7.13 -0.70 27.50
CA GLU A 423 -7.65 -0.43 26.16
C GLU A 423 -6.92 -1.25 25.09
N GLY A 424 -5.60 -1.41 25.21
CA GLY A 424 -4.84 -2.30 24.33
C GLY A 424 -5.33 -3.76 24.38
N ALA A 425 -5.64 -4.27 25.58
CA ALA A 425 -6.19 -5.61 25.77
C ALA A 425 -7.61 -5.74 25.17
N ASP A 426 -8.48 -4.76 25.37
CA ASP A 426 -9.83 -4.74 24.81
C ASP A 426 -9.80 -4.76 23.27
N ARG A 427 -8.86 -4.03 22.66
CA ARG A 427 -8.67 -4.02 21.20
C ARG A 427 -8.12 -5.34 20.68
N LEU A 428 -7.19 -5.97 21.40
CA LEU A 428 -6.67 -7.30 21.07
C LEU A 428 -7.78 -8.36 21.08
N VAL A 429 -8.58 -8.39 22.15
CA VAL A 429 -9.71 -9.31 22.30
C VAL A 429 -10.81 -9.03 21.27
N GLY A 430 -11.17 -7.76 21.07
CA GLY A 430 -12.15 -7.35 20.06
C GLY A 430 -11.74 -7.80 18.65
N PHE A 431 -10.46 -7.65 18.30
CA PHE A 431 -9.93 -8.14 17.02
C PHE A 431 -10.10 -9.67 16.88
N ALA A 432 -9.77 -10.44 17.92
CA ALA A 432 -9.93 -11.89 17.89
C ALA A 432 -11.40 -12.27 17.67
N HIS A 433 -12.33 -11.69 18.44
CA HIS A 433 -13.77 -11.97 18.32
C HIS A 433 -14.33 -11.62 16.93
N GLU A 434 -14.02 -10.44 16.40
CA GLU A 434 -14.50 -10.01 15.08
C GLU A 434 -13.99 -10.92 13.95
N THR A 435 -12.80 -11.50 14.12
CA THR A 435 -12.19 -12.42 13.16
C THR A 435 -12.48 -13.89 13.46
N ALA A 436 -13.42 -14.18 14.36
CA ALA A 436 -13.75 -15.52 14.85
C ALA A 436 -12.50 -16.30 15.27
N ASP A 437 -11.78 -15.74 16.25
CA ASP A 437 -10.52 -16.26 16.77
C ASP A 437 -9.49 -16.45 15.65
N PHE A 438 -9.36 -15.43 14.79
CA PHE A 438 -8.49 -15.40 13.61
C PHE A 438 -8.80 -16.43 12.51
N THR A 439 -9.79 -17.30 12.68
CA THR A 439 -10.15 -18.31 11.66
C THR A 439 -10.73 -17.67 10.40
N ARG A 440 -11.40 -16.52 10.54
CA ARG A 440 -11.91 -15.72 9.41
C ARG A 440 -10.96 -14.60 8.99
N PHE A 441 -9.76 -14.53 9.57
CA PHE A 441 -8.76 -13.53 9.17
C PHE A 441 -8.04 -13.99 7.89
N PRO A 442 -8.36 -13.41 6.71
CA PRO A 442 -7.90 -13.96 5.45
C PRO A 442 -6.41 -13.68 5.24
N PRO A 443 -5.68 -14.55 4.53
CA PRO A 443 -4.38 -14.18 3.97
C PRO A 443 -4.54 -12.94 3.10
N SER A 444 -3.67 -11.96 3.30
CA SER A 444 -3.65 -10.70 2.56
C SER A 444 -2.28 -10.05 2.72
N GLY A 445 -1.97 -9.01 1.95
CA GLY A 445 -0.70 -8.27 2.05
C GLY A 445 -0.29 -7.76 3.44
N TRP A 446 -1.21 -7.77 4.39
CA TRP A 446 -1.03 -7.24 5.75
C TRP A 446 -1.29 -8.29 6.84
N ALA A 447 -1.60 -9.54 6.49
CA ALA A 447 -1.99 -10.54 7.48
C ALA A 447 -0.85 -10.88 8.44
N VAL A 448 0.32 -11.27 7.90
CA VAL A 448 1.51 -11.60 8.70
C VAL A 448 1.98 -10.45 9.60
N PRO A 449 2.21 -9.22 9.10
CA PRO A 449 2.61 -8.11 9.98
C PRO A 449 1.56 -7.78 11.04
N THR A 450 0.26 -7.93 10.75
CA THR A 450 -0.80 -7.77 11.76
C THR A 450 -0.64 -8.79 12.89
N LEU A 451 -0.47 -10.07 12.56
CA LEU A 451 -0.28 -11.14 13.56
C LEU A 451 0.98 -10.91 14.39
N VAL A 452 2.07 -10.44 13.78
CA VAL A 452 3.31 -10.11 14.51
C VAL A 452 3.10 -8.94 15.46
N LEU A 453 2.38 -7.88 15.06
CA LEU A 453 2.04 -6.77 15.95
C LEU A 453 1.17 -7.22 17.13
N LEU A 454 0.16 -8.07 16.90
CA LEU A 454 -0.68 -8.63 17.98
C LEU A 454 0.10 -9.53 18.93
N ALA A 455 1.16 -10.20 18.45
CA ALA A 455 2.10 -10.91 19.31
C ALA A 455 2.94 -9.96 20.18
N GLU A 456 3.35 -8.79 19.67
CA GLU A 456 4.00 -7.74 20.48
C GLU A 456 3.03 -7.19 21.54
N VAL A 457 1.75 -6.98 21.20
CA VAL A 457 0.71 -6.56 22.17
C VAL A 457 0.58 -7.60 23.28
N SER A 458 0.48 -8.89 22.90
CA SER A 458 0.39 -10.00 23.85
C SER A 458 1.61 -10.06 24.77
N ALA A 459 2.82 -9.80 24.24
CA ALA A 459 4.04 -9.73 25.04
C ALA A 459 4.05 -8.55 26.02
N ALA A 460 3.53 -7.38 25.60
CA ALA A 460 3.43 -6.22 26.48
C ALA A 460 2.47 -6.47 27.65
N LEU A 461 1.32 -7.10 27.38
CA LEU A 461 0.33 -7.48 28.39
C LEU A 461 0.87 -8.56 29.34
N ASP A 462 1.56 -9.57 28.81
CA ASP A 462 2.23 -10.62 29.60
C ASP A 462 3.34 -10.06 30.49
N ALA A 463 4.13 -9.10 29.99
CA ALA A 463 5.16 -8.43 30.79
C ALA A 463 4.56 -7.54 31.89
N ARG A 464 3.41 -6.91 31.63
CA ARG A 464 2.69 -6.08 32.61
C ARG A 464 2.02 -6.89 33.72
N GLY A 465 1.55 -8.11 33.40
CA GLY A 465 0.74 -8.96 34.28
C GLY A 465 -0.69 -8.45 34.50
N GLY A 466 -1.58 -9.32 34.98
CA GLY A 466 -2.98 -8.97 35.27
C GLY A 466 -3.93 -9.07 34.06
N PHE A 467 -3.48 -9.67 32.96
CA PHE A 467 -4.25 -9.89 31.72
C PHE A 467 -4.29 -11.37 31.31
N GLU A 468 -4.10 -12.28 32.28
CA GLU A 468 -3.96 -13.72 32.04
C GLU A 468 -5.21 -14.34 31.42
N SER A 469 -6.41 -13.81 31.69
CA SER A 469 -7.65 -14.23 31.04
C SER A 469 -7.66 -13.92 29.54
N GLN A 470 -7.35 -12.67 29.18
CA GLN A 470 -7.37 -12.19 27.81
C GLN A 470 -6.30 -12.90 26.98
N LEU A 471 -5.11 -13.11 27.54
CA LEU A 471 -4.05 -13.86 26.87
C LEU A 471 -4.44 -15.32 26.63
N ARG A 472 -5.09 -15.99 27.59
CA ARG A 472 -5.53 -17.39 27.46
C ARG A 472 -6.56 -17.57 26.34
N GLU A 473 -7.37 -16.55 26.11
CA GLU A 473 -8.37 -16.50 25.05
C GLU A 473 -7.72 -16.31 23.67
N VAL A 474 -6.81 -15.34 23.54
CA VAL A 474 -6.31 -14.89 22.23
C VAL A 474 -5.08 -15.66 21.73
N VAL A 475 -4.17 -16.04 22.62
CA VAL A 475 -2.87 -16.63 22.26
C VAL A 475 -2.97 -17.91 21.41
N PRO A 476 -3.89 -18.87 21.70
CA PRO A 476 -4.01 -20.08 20.88
C PRO A 476 -4.28 -19.79 19.40
N GLY A 477 -5.25 -18.92 19.11
CA GLY A 477 -5.60 -18.56 17.73
C GLY A 477 -4.45 -17.86 17.00
N LEU A 478 -3.74 -16.94 17.67
CA LEU A 478 -2.55 -16.30 17.08
C LEU A 478 -1.43 -17.30 16.77
N ARG A 479 -1.19 -18.27 17.67
CA ARG A 479 -0.18 -19.32 17.47
C ARG A 479 -0.53 -20.19 16.27
N ASP A 480 -1.78 -20.59 16.13
CA ASP A 480 -2.23 -21.43 15.01
C ASP A 480 -2.03 -20.72 13.67
N ARG A 481 -2.31 -19.41 13.60
CA ARG A 481 -2.08 -18.64 12.36
C ARG A 481 -0.59 -18.46 12.05
N LEU A 482 0.25 -18.19 13.04
CA LEU A 482 1.70 -18.04 12.84
C LEU A 482 2.44 -19.37 12.64
N ALA A 483 1.85 -20.52 13.01
CA ALA A 483 2.45 -21.84 12.83
C ALA A 483 2.68 -22.21 11.35
N ALA A 484 1.90 -21.61 10.43
CA ALA A 484 2.05 -21.81 8.98
C ALA A 484 3.32 -21.16 8.40
N HIS A 485 4.06 -20.39 9.20
CA HIS A 485 5.25 -19.65 8.78
C HIS A 485 6.53 -20.32 9.31
N ASP A 486 7.48 -20.56 8.40
CA ASP A 486 8.69 -21.36 8.60
C ASP A 486 9.67 -20.85 9.68
N GLY A 487 9.53 -19.59 10.09
CA GLY A 487 10.33 -18.96 11.14
C GLY A 487 11.56 -18.19 10.65
N GLU A 488 11.95 -18.36 9.39
CA GLU A 488 12.99 -17.53 8.75
C GLU A 488 12.39 -16.26 8.13
N GLU A 489 11.07 -16.22 7.96
CA GLU A 489 10.34 -15.05 7.45
C GLU A 489 10.49 -13.81 8.35
N ILE A 490 10.72 -12.67 7.71
CA ILE A 490 10.59 -11.33 8.29
C ILE A 490 9.25 -10.73 7.85
N ALA A 491 8.43 -10.35 8.83
CA ALA A 491 7.16 -9.68 8.57
C ALA A 491 7.41 -8.26 8.01
N LEU A 492 7.01 -8.06 6.75
CA LEU A 492 7.05 -6.77 6.05
C LEU A 492 5.65 -6.16 6.09
N ALA A 493 5.51 -4.98 6.72
CA ALA A 493 4.28 -4.21 6.68
C ALA A 493 4.26 -3.29 5.45
N GLY A 494 3.11 -3.26 4.76
CA GLY A 494 2.88 -2.44 3.57
C GLY A 494 3.83 -2.76 2.42
N TRP A 495 3.79 -1.95 1.35
CA TRP A 495 4.65 -2.15 0.18
C TRP A 495 5.48 -0.89 -0.13
N PRO A 496 6.77 -0.88 0.22
CA PRO A 496 7.36 -1.49 1.39
C PRO A 496 7.50 -0.47 2.53
N THR A 497 6.71 -0.62 3.59
CA THR A 497 6.65 0.41 4.63
C THR A 497 7.74 0.18 5.68
N VAL A 498 7.67 -0.93 6.41
CA VAL A 498 8.63 -1.27 7.48
C VAL A 498 8.78 -2.78 7.67
N LEU A 499 9.96 -3.23 8.10
CA LEU A 499 10.16 -4.60 8.59
C LEU A 499 9.83 -4.63 10.09
N VAL A 500 8.73 -5.29 10.43
CA VAL A 500 8.22 -5.35 11.81
C VAL A 500 9.11 -6.25 12.67
N GLY A 501 9.61 -7.36 12.11
CA GLY A 501 10.50 -8.29 12.79
C GLY A 501 10.34 -9.73 12.29
N PRO A 502 11.22 -10.65 12.74
CA PRO A 502 11.15 -12.05 12.35
C PRO A 502 9.92 -12.73 12.96
N VAL A 503 9.21 -13.52 12.16
CA VAL A 503 8.01 -14.26 12.61
C VAL A 503 8.34 -15.24 13.75
N ALA A 504 9.55 -15.82 13.74
CA ALA A 504 10.01 -16.65 14.85
C ALA A 504 10.10 -15.90 16.19
N ARG A 505 10.43 -14.60 16.21
CA ARG A 505 10.38 -13.81 17.46
C ARG A 505 8.94 -13.68 17.95
N ALA A 506 7.99 -13.37 17.07
CA ALA A 506 6.57 -13.32 17.43
C ALA A 506 6.06 -14.66 18.00
N ARG A 507 6.44 -15.79 17.38
CA ARG A 507 6.14 -17.13 17.90
C ARG A 507 6.73 -17.35 19.29
N GLY A 508 7.97 -16.91 19.52
CA GLY A 508 8.61 -16.99 20.83
C GLY A 508 7.95 -16.11 21.90
N LEU A 509 7.50 -14.92 21.53
CA LEU A 509 6.73 -14.04 22.42
C LEU A 509 5.40 -14.68 22.85
N LEU A 510 4.67 -15.29 21.91
CA LEU A 510 3.43 -16.02 22.20
C LEU A 510 3.68 -17.28 23.04
N ALA A 511 4.79 -18.00 22.81
CA ALA A 511 5.19 -19.11 23.66
C ALA A 511 5.49 -18.67 25.09
N LEU A 512 6.15 -17.52 25.24
CA LEU A 512 6.44 -16.97 26.55
C LEU A 512 5.15 -16.57 27.28
N ALA A 513 4.21 -15.92 26.59
CA ALA A 513 2.88 -15.56 27.11
C ALA A 513 2.01 -16.78 27.45
N ALA A 514 2.23 -17.92 26.77
CA ALA A 514 1.59 -19.20 27.09
C ALA A 514 2.24 -19.93 28.28
N GLY A 515 3.31 -19.39 28.87
CA GLY A 515 4.05 -20.03 29.96
C GLY A 515 5.01 -21.14 29.50
N GLU A 516 5.47 -21.10 28.24
CA GLU A 516 6.35 -22.10 27.63
C GLU A 516 7.76 -21.52 27.33
N PRO A 517 8.59 -21.24 28.36
CA PRO A 517 9.85 -20.51 28.17
C PRO A 517 10.89 -21.27 27.32
N ASP A 518 10.89 -22.60 27.35
CA ASP A 518 11.81 -23.40 26.51
C ASP A 518 11.42 -23.36 25.03
N ALA A 519 10.12 -23.41 24.73
CA ALA A 519 9.62 -23.22 23.37
C ALA A 519 9.90 -21.80 22.87
N ALA A 520 9.78 -20.81 23.76
CA ALA A 520 10.15 -19.42 23.45
C ALA A 520 11.63 -19.28 23.07
N LEU A 521 12.54 -19.89 23.84
CA LEU A 521 13.98 -19.87 23.55
C LEU A 521 14.31 -20.52 22.20
N ALA A 522 13.71 -21.67 21.89
CA ALA A 522 13.90 -22.33 20.60
C ALA A 522 13.45 -21.45 19.43
N ALA A 523 12.31 -20.76 19.57
CA ALA A 523 11.83 -19.81 18.56
C ALA A 523 12.76 -18.58 18.45
N PHE A 524 13.28 -18.07 19.57
CA PHE A 524 14.25 -16.97 19.54
C PHE A 524 15.61 -17.37 18.94
N ASP A 525 15.99 -18.64 18.94
CA ASP A 525 17.17 -19.15 18.24
C ASP A 525 16.99 -19.11 16.72
N LEU A 526 15.83 -19.51 16.21
CA LEU A 526 15.49 -19.35 14.81
C LEU A 526 15.46 -17.87 14.37
N ALA A 527 14.97 -16.99 15.25
CA ALA A 527 14.88 -15.56 14.96
C ALA A 527 16.23 -14.82 14.83
N ALA A 528 17.34 -15.42 15.29
CA ALA A 528 18.65 -14.75 15.31
C ALA A 528 19.26 -14.57 13.91
N GLU A 529 19.07 -15.54 13.03
CA GLU A 529 19.68 -15.53 11.70
C GLU A 529 19.11 -14.43 10.78
N PRO A 530 17.77 -14.23 10.68
CA PRO A 530 17.19 -13.15 9.86
C PRO A 530 17.56 -11.74 10.34
N VAL A 531 17.81 -11.56 11.64
CA VAL A 531 18.10 -10.23 12.23
C VAL A 531 19.59 -9.96 12.44
N ARG A 532 20.49 -10.88 12.05
CA ARG A 532 21.93 -10.77 12.35
C ARG A 532 22.59 -9.48 11.83
N SER A 533 22.01 -8.84 10.81
CA SER A 533 22.48 -7.57 10.24
C SER A 533 21.96 -6.33 10.97
N SER A 534 20.99 -6.47 11.88
CA SER A 534 20.34 -5.36 12.59
C SER A 534 20.64 -5.39 14.08
N GLN A 535 21.44 -4.43 14.55
CA GLN A 535 21.68 -4.25 15.97
C GLN A 535 20.42 -3.90 16.76
N PRO A 536 19.52 -2.99 16.30
CA PRO A 536 18.24 -2.73 16.97
C PRO A 536 17.39 -4.00 17.17
N GLN A 537 17.25 -4.83 16.13
CA GLN A 537 16.46 -6.06 16.22
C GLN A 537 17.13 -7.12 17.10
N LEU A 538 18.46 -7.24 17.04
CA LEU A 538 19.21 -8.10 17.96
C LEU A 538 19.04 -7.67 19.42
N ALA A 539 19.00 -6.36 19.72
CA ALA A 539 18.73 -5.86 21.07
C ALA A 539 17.34 -6.29 21.56
N ARG A 540 16.29 -6.12 20.75
CA ARG A 540 14.93 -6.60 21.07
C ARG A 540 14.87 -8.11 21.28
N LEU A 541 15.61 -8.88 20.48
CA LEU A 541 15.70 -10.34 20.62
C LEU A 541 16.41 -10.75 21.92
N ARG A 542 17.49 -10.04 22.31
CA ARG A 542 18.21 -10.26 23.57
C ARG A 542 17.31 -10.04 24.78
N VAL A 543 16.50 -8.98 24.79
CA VAL A 543 15.52 -8.71 25.87
C VAL A 543 14.49 -9.84 25.97
N ALA A 544 13.93 -10.26 24.84
CA ALA A 544 12.95 -11.36 24.81
C ALA A 544 13.56 -12.69 25.33
N ARG A 545 14.79 -13.02 24.92
CA ARG A 545 15.54 -14.18 25.43
C ARG A 545 15.84 -14.08 26.92
N ALA A 546 16.21 -12.90 27.42
CA ALA A 546 16.47 -12.67 28.83
C ALA A 546 15.21 -12.93 29.68
N ARG A 547 14.04 -12.48 29.23
CA ARG A 547 12.75 -12.78 29.88
C ARG A 547 12.45 -14.28 29.89
N ALA A 548 12.61 -14.96 28.76
CA ALA A 548 12.39 -16.40 28.70
C ALA A 548 13.35 -17.18 29.61
N LEU A 549 14.65 -16.86 29.59
CA LEU A 549 15.64 -17.47 30.48
C LEU A 549 15.25 -17.33 31.96
N ARG A 550 14.82 -16.15 32.39
CA ARG A 550 14.36 -15.92 33.77
C ARG A 550 13.18 -16.83 34.15
N ARG A 551 12.24 -17.05 33.23
CA ARG A 551 11.09 -17.95 33.46
C ARG A 551 11.45 -19.44 33.46
N THR A 552 12.60 -19.85 32.93
CA THR A 552 13.02 -21.28 32.98
C THR A 552 13.37 -21.77 34.38
N GLY A 553 13.78 -20.88 35.29
CA GLY A 553 14.27 -21.25 36.63
C GLY A 553 15.54 -22.11 36.64
N ARG A 554 16.22 -22.31 35.50
CA ARG A 554 17.41 -23.18 35.41
C ARG A 554 18.63 -22.54 36.08
N PRO A 555 19.53 -23.32 36.70
CA PRO A 555 20.78 -22.81 37.25
C PRO A 555 21.59 -22.00 36.23
N GLY A 556 22.01 -20.80 36.60
CA GLY A 556 22.78 -19.89 35.72
C GLY A 556 21.95 -19.12 34.69
N ALA A 557 20.64 -19.36 34.57
CA ALA A 557 19.77 -18.64 33.63
C ALA A 557 19.68 -17.14 33.95
N ALA A 558 19.62 -16.76 35.23
CA ALA A 558 19.60 -15.36 35.68
C ALA A 558 20.87 -14.59 35.29
N ALA A 559 22.05 -15.21 35.45
CA ALA A 559 23.33 -14.61 35.07
C ALA A 559 23.42 -14.41 33.55
N ARG A 560 23.00 -15.42 32.76
CA ARG A 560 22.93 -15.32 31.29
C ARG A 560 21.95 -14.23 30.84
N ALA A 561 20.76 -14.16 31.45
CA ALA A 561 19.77 -13.12 31.18
C ALA A 561 20.33 -11.72 31.44
N SER A 562 21.03 -11.53 32.57
CA SER A 562 21.68 -10.25 32.90
C SER A 562 22.78 -9.88 31.89
N GLY A 563 23.55 -10.86 31.41
CA GLY A 563 24.52 -10.65 30.33
C GLY A 563 23.86 -10.13 29.04
N LEU A 564 22.76 -10.75 28.62
CA LEU A 564 21.99 -10.32 27.45
C LEU A 564 21.41 -8.91 27.60
N LEU A 565 20.88 -8.59 28.78
CA LEU A 565 20.30 -7.26 29.07
C LEU A 565 21.34 -6.15 29.04
N ARG A 566 22.55 -6.37 29.58
CA ARG A 566 23.63 -5.36 29.51
C ARG A 566 24.08 -5.11 28.07
N GLU A 567 24.12 -6.14 27.25
CA GLU A 567 24.44 -5.99 25.83
C GLU A 567 23.32 -5.26 25.08
N ALA A 568 22.05 -5.61 25.36
CA ALA A 568 20.89 -4.93 24.79
C ALA A 568 20.83 -3.44 25.19
N LEU A 569 21.08 -3.12 26.47
CA LEU A 569 21.12 -1.75 26.98
C LEU A 569 22.16 -0.91 26.24
N ARG A 570 23.40 -1.42 26.11
CA ARG A 570 24.47 -0.71 25.39
C ARG A 570 24.09 -0.40 23.94
N VAL A 571 23.44 -1.35 23.27
CA VAL A 571 22.96 -1.15 21.89
C VAL A 571 21.82 -0.14 21.88
N ALA A 572 20.85 -0.26 22.79
CA ALA A 572 19.71 0.65 22.87
C ALA A 572 20.17 2.11 23.08
N GLU A 573 21.10 2.35 23.99
CA GLU A 573 21.70 3.68 24.22
C GLU A 573 22.43 4.19 22.98
N ALA A 574 23.27 3.36 22.35
CA ALA A 574 24.06 3.75 21.18
C ALA A 574 23.20 4.14 19.97
N TYR A 575 22.01 3.56 19.84
CA TYR A 575 21.07 3.80 18.74
C TYR A 575 19.91 4.74 19.11
N GLY A 576 19.86 5.27 20.34
CA GLY A 576 18.79 6.17 20.78
C GLY A 576 17.43 5.48 20.98
N MET A 577 17.42 4.20 21.32
CA MET A 577 16.22 3.40 21.57
C MET A 577 15.79 3.51 23.04
N THR A 578 15.37 4.70 23.46
CA THR A 578 15.18 5.07 24.88
C THR A 578 14.25 4.12 25.65
N ALA A 579 13.08 3.79 25.11
CA ALA A 579 12.13 2.89 25.78
C ALA A 579 12.73 1.47 26.00
N LEU A 580 13.53 0.97 25.06
CA LEU A 580 14.19 -0.33 25.21
C LEU A 580 15.34 -0.25 26.23
N ALA A 581 16.04 0.88 26.29
CA ALA A 581 17.09 1.12 27.28
C ALA A 581 16.49 1.14 28.71
N ASP A 582 15.40 1.88 28.91
CA ASP A 582 14.69 1.97 30.19
C ASP A 582 14.14 0.61 30.63
N GLU A 583 13.61 -0.18 29.69
CA GLU A 583 13.18 -1.56 29.92
C GLU A 583 14.34 -2.45 30.35
N CYS A 584 15.51 -2.34 29.69
CA CYS A 584 16.70 -3.11 30.07
C CYS A 584 17.20 -2.74 31.46
N ALA A 585 17.25 -1.45 31.79
CA ALA A 585 17.67 -0.95 33.10
C ALA A 585 16.74 -1.46 34.20
N THR A 586 15.43 -1.30 34.02
CA THR A 586 14.41 -1.79 34.96
C THR A 586 14.54 -3.30 35.21
N LEU A 587 14.75 -4.08 34.15
CA LEU A 587 14.95 -5.53 34.27
C LEU A 587 16.26 -5.89 34.97
N LEU A 588 17.33 -5.11 34.83
CA LEU A 588 18.59 -5.35 35.54
C LEU A 588 18.48 -5.02 37.03
N ASP A 589 17.78 -3.94 37.38
CA ASP A 589 17.56 -3.54 38.77
C ASP A 589 16.71 -4.57 39.52
N SER A 590 15.69 -5.13 38.86
CA SER A 590 14.86 -6.21 39.41
C SER A 590 15.65 -7.51 39.72
N THR A 591 16.91 -7.61 39.29
CA THR A 591 17.82 -8.74 39.59
C THR A 591 18.88 -8.44 40.63
N ALA A 592 19.02 -7.19 41.08
CA ALA A 592 19.88 -6.86 42.21
C ALA A 592 19.21 -7.25 43.55
N ASP A 593 17.88 -7.35 43.57
CA ASP A 593 17.05 -7.62 44.75
C ASP A 593 16.60 -9.10 44.91
N ALA A 594 17.01 -10.00 44.01
CA ALA A 594 16.66 -11.43 44.00
C ALA A 594 17.91 -12.32 43.96
#